data_AF-A0A350ACC6-F1
#
_entry.id   AF-A0A350ACC6-F1
#
_cell.length_a   1.000
_cell.length_b   1.000
_cell.length_c   1.000
_cell.angle_alpha   90.00
_cell.angle_beta   90.00
_cell.angle_gamma   90.00
#
_symmetry.space_group_name_H-M   'P 1'
#
loop_
_entity.id
_entity.type
_entity.pdbx_description
1 polymer ?
#
loop_
_entity_poly.entity_id
_entity_poly.type
_entity_poly.pdbx_seq_one_letter_code
_entity_poly.pdbx_strand_id
1 'polypeptide(L)' 'PWDSLAALRVALVAAVPHLGDVDEVPENAWVAEAQGKLGSASFRNAIRDFYLTNPIARASSLMAELSSNALARVRGMAAE' A
#
# COMPACT_ATOMS: atom_id res chain seq x y z
N PRO A 1 14.61 18.88 -15.79
CA PRO A 1 14.22 17.92 -16.85
C PRO A 1 15.36 16.92 -17.08
N TRP A 2 15.05 15.64 -17.25
CA TRP A 2 16.01 14.55 -17.41
C TRP A 2 15.58 13.66 -18.57
N ASP A 3 16.55 13.08 -19.26
CA ASP A 3 16.38 12.20 -20.43
C ASP A 3 17.02 10.81 -20.23
N SER A 4 17.60 10.58 -19.06
CA SER A 4 18.19 9.31 -18.66
C SER A 4 17.77 8.93 -17.24
N LEU A 5 17.81 7.62 -16.96
CA LEU A 5 17.49 7.11 -15.62
C LEU A 5 18.46 7.64 -14.54
N ALA A 6 19.73 7.83 -14.90
CA ALA A 6 20.73 8.39 -13.99
C ALA A 6 20.40 9.84 -13.63
N ALA A 7 20.07 10.68 -14.62
CA ALA A 7 19.68 12.07 -14.39
C ALA A 7 18.38 12.19 -13.56
N LEU A 8 17.40 11.31 -13.77
CA LEU A 8 16.20 11.23 -12.94
C LEU A 8 16.53 10.89 -11.48
N ARG A 9 17.38 9.88 -11.25
CA ARG A 9 17.78 9.48 -9.89
C ARG A 9 18.47 10.62 -9.14
N VAL A 10 19.38 11.34 -9.80
CA VAL A 10 20.02 12.53 -9.21
C VAL A 10 18.98 13.57 -8.78
N ALA A 11 17.98 13.85 -9.63
CA ALA A 11 16.93 14.79 -9.31
C ALA A 11 16.03 14.31 -8.14
N LEU A 12 15.69 13.02 -8.09
CA LEU A 12 14.90 12.43 -7.01
C LEU A 12 15.62 12.51 -5.66
N VAL A 13 16.90 12.13 -5.62
CA VAL A 13 17.71 12.19 -4.38
C VAL A 13 17.91 13.64 -3.93
N ALA A 14 18.11 14.58 -4.87
CA ALA A 14 18.21 16.00 -4.52
C ALA A 14 16.91 16.54 -3.87
N ALA A 15 15.74 16.07 -4.31
CA ALA A 15 14.45 16.48 -3.76
C ALA A 15 14.10 15.74 -2.45
N VAL A 16 14.45 14.46 -2.37
CA VAL A 16 14.14 13.57 -1.25
C VAL A 16 15.36 12.70 -0.97
N PRO A 17 16.29 13.15 -0.09
CA PRO A 17 17.59 12.50 0.11
C PRO A 17 17.53 11.01 0.45
N HIS A 18 16.58 10.61 1.30
CA HIS A 18 16.45 9.22 1.74
C HIS A 18 16.06 8.23 0.62
N LEU A 19 15.65 8.70 -0.56
CA LEU A 19 15.46 7.82 -1.72
C LEU A 19 16.80 7.31 -2.30
N GLY A 20 17.92 7.90 -1.91
CA GLY A 20 19.27 7.46 -2.27
C GLY A 20 19.84 6.38 -1.35
N ASP A 21 19.29 6.24 -0.15
CA ASP A 21 19.77 5.33 0.90
C ASP A 21 19.15 3.94 0.69
N VAL A 22 19.55 3.29 -0.40
CA VAL A 22 19.03 1.99 -0.81
C VAL A 22 19.41 0.92 0.21
N ASP A 23 18.45 0.07 0.57
CA ASP A 23 18.59 -1.00 1.58
C ASP A 23 18.85 -0.48 3.01
N GLU A 24 18.62 0.81 3.26
CA GLU A 24 18.72 1.42 4.58
C GLU A 24 17.32 1.83 5.11
N VAL A 25 17.18 1.81 6.44
CA VAL A 25 15.97 2.27 7.14
C VAL A 25 16.34 3.53 7.92
N PRO A 26 15.92 4.73 7.50
CA PRO A 26 16.29 5.97 8.19
C PRO A 26 15.59 6.09 9.54
N GLU A 27 16.26 6.72 10.50
CA GLU A 27 15.64 7.10 11.77
C GLU A 27 14.69 8.29 11.57
N ASN A 28 13.44 8.15 12.00
CA ASN A 28 12.44 9.21 11.96
C ASN A 28 12.16 9.72 13.38
N ALA A 29 12.54 10.97 13.66
CA ALA A 29 12.10 11.63 14.88
C ALA A 29 10.58 11.81 14.83
N TRP A 30 9.86 11.20 15.77
CA TRP A 30 8.41 11.33 15.85
C TRP A 30 8.01 12.75 16.28
N VAL A 31 7.03 13.33 15.58
CA VAL A 31 6.41 14.60 15.93
C VAL A 31 4.89 14.40 15.93
N ALA A 32 4.22 14.93 16.95
CA ALA A 32 2.77 14.86 17.02
C ALA A 32 2.13 15.81 16.00
N GLU A 33 1.19 15.29 15.21
CA GLU A 33 0.40 16.09 14.27
C GLU A 33 -0.62 16.98 14.99
N ALA A 34 -0.97 18.09 14.35
CA ALA A 34 -2.01 18.97 14.86
C ALA A 34 -3.36 18.23 14.92
N GLN A 35 -4.07 18.37 16.05
CA GLN A 35 -5.36 17.73 16.23
C GLN A 35 -6.42 18.36 15.31
N GLY A 36 -7.28 17.51 14.74
CA GLY A 36 -8.44 17.91 13.94
C GLY A 36 -9.73 17.26 14.45
N LYS A 37 -10.87 17.74 13.96
CA LYS A 37 -12.17 17.11 14.26
C LYS A 37 -12.28 15.80 13.48
N LEU A 38 -12.50 14.68 14.19
CA LEU A 38 -12.81 13.41 13.58
C LEU A 38 -14.25 13.39 13.06
N GLY A 39 -14.48 12.66 11.96
CA GLY A 39 -15.83 12.38 11.47
C GLY A 39 -16.55 11.32 12.31
N SER A 40 -17.88 11.28 12.22
CA SER A 40 -18.70 10.23 12.87
C SER A 40 -18.76 8.98 11.98
N ALA A 41 -17.74 8.14 12.05
CA ALA A 41 -17.70 6.86 11.35
C ALA A 41 -16.89 5.81 12.13
N SER A 42 -17.18 4.54 11.89
CA SER A 42 -16.36 3.42 12.39
C SER A 42 -15.14 3.20 11.48
N PHE A 43 -14.06 2.69 12.05
CA PHE A 43 -12.91 2.22 11.27
C PHE A 43 -13.34 1.12 10.30
N ARG A 44 -12.80 1.17 9.08
CA ARG A 44 -13.03 0.19 8.03
C ARG A 44 -11.69 -0.25 7.46
N ASN A 45 -11.66 -1.46 6.92
CA ASN A 45 -10.48 -1.93 6.20
C ASN A 45 -10.28 -1.08 4.94
N ALA A 46 -9.09 -0.50 4.79
CA ALA A 46 -8.71 0.24 3.58
C ALA A 46 -8.65 -0.69 2.35
N ILE A 47 -8.28 -1.96 2.58
CA ILE A 47 -8.22 -3.01 1.57
C ILE A 47 -9.36 -3.99 1.83
N ARG A 48 -10.23 -4.17 0.84
CA ARG A 48 -11.39 -5.09 0.93
C ARG A 48 -11.02 -6.53 0.58
N ASP A 49 -10.08 -6.70 -0.33
CA ASP A 49 -9.60 -7.99 -0.80
C ASP A 49 -8.08 -7.96 -0.89
N PHE A 50 -7.44 -8.79 -0.07
CA PHE A 50 -5.99 -8.91 0.00
C PHE A 50 -5.37 -9.42 -1.31
N TYR A 51 -6.09 -10.27 -2.06
CA TYR A 51 -5.56 -10.87 -3.28
C TYR A 51 -5.71 -9.95 -4.51
N LEU A 52 -6.50 -8.89 -4.44
CA LEU A 52 -6.85 -8.03 -5.59
C LEU A 52 -6.49 -6.54 -5.38
N THR A 53 -5.37 -6.28 -4.70
CA THR A 53 -4.95 -4.94 -4.26
C THR A 53 -4.49 -4.01 -5.38
N ASN A 54 -3.80 -4.53 -6.39
CA ASN A 54 -3.19 -3.75 -7.47
C ASN A 54 -3.54 -4.34 -8.86
N PRO A 55 -3.27 -3.62 -9.96
CA PRO A 55 -3.63 -4.09 -11.31
C PRO A 55 -2.98 -5.42 -11.69
N ILE A 56 -1.74 -5.67 -11.26
CA ILE A 56 -1.02 -6.91 -11.55
C ILE A 56 -1.72 -8.09 -10.87
N ALA A 57 -2.06 -7.94 -9.59
CA ALA A 57 -2.78 -8.95 -8.83
C ALA A 57 -4.18 -9.20 -9.40
N ARG A 58 -4.88 -8.16 -9.86
CA ARG A 58 -6.19 -8.29 -10.53
C ARG A 58 -6.15 -9.01 -11.88
N ALA A 59 -5.05 -8.89 -12.60
CA ALA A 59 -4.86 -9.58 -13.87
C ALA A 59 -4.46 -11.06 -13.69
N SER A 60 -4.10 -11.48 -12.48
CA SER A 60 -3.67 -12.86 -12.19
C SER A 60 -4.87 -13.79 -11.98
N SER A 61 -4.95 -14.86 -12.78
CA SER A 61 -5.95 -15.92 -12.59
C SER A 61 -5.83 -16.61 -11.23
N LEU A 62 -4.59 -16.90 -10.80
CA LEU A 62 -4.33 -17.50 -9.49
C LEU A 62 -4.86 -16.65 -8.34
N MET A 63 -4.67 -15.32 -8.40
CA MET A 63 -5.18 -14.43 -7.36
C MET A 63 -6.71 -14.40 -7.31
N ALA A 64 -7.37 -14.49 -8.47
CA ALA A 64 -8.82 -14.60 -8.54
C ALA A 64 -9.34 -15.89 -7.87
N GLU A 65 -8.66 -17.02 -8.08
CA GLU A 65 -9.00 -18.29 -7.42
C GLU A 65 -8.84 -18.20 -5.89
N LEU A 66 -7.73 -17.60 -5.41
CA LEU A 66 -7.50 -17.43 -3.98
C LEU A 66 -8.53 -16.50 -3.33
N SER A 67 -8.90 -15.39 -4.00
CA SER A 67 -9.98 -14.49 -3.57
C SER A 67 -11.31 -15.23 -3.44
N SER A 68 -11.68 -16.01 -4.46
CA SER A 68 -12.91 -16.82 -4.45
C SER A 68 -12.93 -17.81 -3.29
N ASN A 69 -11.83 -18.54 -3.07
CA ASN A 69 -11.70 -19.49 -1.96
C ASN A 69 -11.76 -18.80 -0.59
N ALA A 70 -11.18 -17.60 -0.46
CA ALA A 70 -11.28 -16.82 0.77
C ALA A 70 -12.72 -16.37 1.06
N LEU A 71 -13.43 -15.89 0.04
CA LEU A 71 -14.84 -15.51 0.17
C LEU A 71 -15.73 -16.70 0.53
N ALA A 72 -15.46 -17.89 -0.04
CA ALA A 72 -16.18 -19.11 0.26
C ALA A 72 -16.04 -19.51 1.75
N ARG A 73 -14.83 -19.39 2.32
CA ARG A 73 -14.59 -19.65 3.76
C ARG A 73 -15.42 -18.72 4.66
N VAL A 74 -15.44 -17.42 4.36
CA VAL A 74 -16.23 -16.45 5.14
C VAL A 74 -17.73 -16.75 5.06
N ARG A 75 -18.23 -17.11 3.87
CA ARG A 75 -19.64 -17.47 3.68
C ARG A 75 -20.03 -18.75 4.43
N GLY A 76 -19.15 -19.76 4.43
CA GLY A 76 -19.38 -21.01 5.18
C GLY A 76 -19.51 -20.78 6.68
N MET A 77 -18.69 -19.89 7.25
CA MET A 77 -18.75 -19.54 8.68
C MET A 77 -19.98 -18.71 9.07
N ALA A 78 -20.62 -18.01 8.13
CA ALA A 78 -21.80 -17.18 8.40
C ALA A 78 -23.13 -17.97 8.30
N ALA A 79 -23.08 -19.23 7.91
CA ALA A 79 -24.24 -20.11 7.75
C ALA A 79 -24.44 -21.08 8.94
N GLU A 80 -23.49 -21.11 9.90
CA GLU A 80 -23.63 -21.70 11.24
C GLU A 80 -24.03 -20.63 12.27
#